data_AF-A0A8H8MKC8-F1
#
_entry.id   AF-A0A8H8MKC8-F1
#
_cell.length_a   1.000
_cell.length_b   1.000
_cell.length_c   1.000
_cell.angle_alpha   90.00
_cell.angle_beta   90.00
_cell.angle_gamma   90.00
#
_symmetry.space_group_name_H-M   'P 1'
#
loop_
_entity.id
_entity.type
_entity.pdbx_description
1 polymer ?
#
loop_
_entity_poly.entity_id
_entity_poly.type
_entity_poly.pdbx_seq_one_letter_code
_entity_poly.pdbx_strand_id
1 'polypeptide(L)'
;MDETDTLEAEQLAKFAHKIRYSARARSIFKAACKEFNAHRPHNMRRNVQTRWNSISDMAINADRTFLAIIATQRDASLSIPCKHQLHTEDRKSIKGMIALFKPLSVVTEALSHAGVLLLADVILHFDSLEYKYANIANDSDQPAYMQLGAQQA
;
A
#
# COMPACT_ATOMS: atom_id res chain seq x y z
N MET A 1 -5.20 -7.84 14.64
CA MET A 1 -4.80 -7.96 13.22
C MET A 1 -5.76 -8.95 12.58
N ASP A 2 -6.80 -8.44 11.92
CA ASP A 2 -7.88 -9.26 11.38
C ASP A 2 -7.42 -9.93 10.08
N GLU A 3 -7.91 -11.14 9.82
CA GLU A 3 -7.39 -12.04 8.77
C GLU A 3 -7.52 -11.43 7.36
N THR A 4 -8.48 -10.51 7.19
CA THR A 4 -8.75 -9.75 5.97
C THR A 4 -7.64 -8.79 5.58
N ASP A 5 -7.00 -8.06 6.51
CA ASP A 5 -5.99 -7.04 6.17
C ASP A 5 -4.71 -7.65 5.56
N THR A 6 -4.46 -8.92 5.86
CA THR A 6 -3.36 -9.67 5.25
C THR A 6 -3.66 -10.05 3.80
N LEU A 7 -4.94 -10.13 3.45
CA LEU A 7 -5.40 -10.61 2.16
C LEU A 7 -5.14 -9.59 1.06
N GLU A 8 -5.51 -8.31 1.20
CA GLU A 8 -5.29 -7.34 0.12
C GLU A 8 -3.81 -7.04 -0.09
N ALA A 9 -3.03 -7.01 0.99
CA ALA A 9 -1.57 -6.87 0.92
C ALA A 9 -0.94 -8.05 0.17
N GLU A 10 -1.39 -9.28 0.43
CA GLU A 10 -0.94 -10.48 -0.27
C GLU A 10 -1.40 -10.49 -1.74
N GLN A 11 -2.64 -10.10 -2.02
CA GLN A 11 -3.18 -9.97 -3.37
C GLN A 11 -2.38 -8.97 -4.21
N LEU A 12 -2.06 -7.80 -3.64
CA LEU A 12 -1.17 -6.80 -4.26
C LEU A 12 0.22 -7.36 -4.51
N ALA A 13 0.80 -8.09 -3.55
CA ALA A 13 2.10 -8.72 -3.72
C ALA A 13 2.09 -9.77 -4.84
N LYS A 14 1.05 -10.59 -4.93
CA LYS A 14 0.85 -11.59 -6.00
C LYS A 14 0.65 -10.94 -7.36
N PHE A 15 -0.11 -9.85 -7.44
CA PHE A 15 -0.27 -9.08 -8.65
C PHE A 15 1.05 -8.45 -9.11
N ALA A 16 1.80 -7.84 -8.18
CA ALA A 16 3.13 -7.30 -8.46
C ALA A 16 4.10 -8.40 -8.97
N HIS A 17 4.03 -9.59 -8.37
CA HIS A 17 4.79 -10.76 -8.83
C HIS A 17 4.39 -11.17 -10.26
N LYS A 18 3.09 -11.26 -10.57
CA LYS A 18 2.59 -11.61 -11.90
C LYS A 18 3.08 -10.65 -12.98
N ILE A 19 2.99 -9.33 -12.75
CA ILE A 19 3.50 -8.30 -13.69
C ILE A 19 5.01 -8.43 -13.90
N ARG A 20 5.76 -8.80 -12.85
CA ARG A 20 7.21 -8.96 -12.95
C ARG A 20 7.58 -10.16 -13.82
N TYR A 21 6.96 -11.31 -13.63
CA TYR A 21 7.40 -12.54 -14.30
C TYR A 21 6.66 -12.83 -15.61
N SER A 22 5.51 -12.20 -15.87
CA SER A 22 4.79 -12.34 -17.13
C SER A 22 4.92 -11.08 -17.99
N ALA A 23 5.65 -11.19 -19.11
CA ALA A 23 5.73 -10.11 -20.10
C ALA A 23 4.35 -9.73 -20.66
N ARG A 24 3.47 -10.74 -20.85
CA ARG A 24 2.08 -10.54 -21.26
C ARG A 24 1.30 -9.70 -20.24
N ALA A 25 1.32 -10.08 -18.96
CA ALA A 25 0.64 -9.33 -17.90
C ALA A 25 1.16 -7.89 -17.80
N ARG A 26 2.48 -7.71 -17.95
CA ARG A 26 3.10 -6.38 -17.95
C ARG A 26 2.62 -5.52 -19.12
N SER A 27 2.48 -6.10 -20.31
CA SER A 27 1.99 -5.39 -21.49
C SER A 27 0.53 -4.95 -21.32
N ILE A 28 -0.32 -5.85 -20.83
CA ILE A 28 -1.75 -5.55 -20.56
C ILE A 28 -1.86 -4.46 -19.49
N PHE A 29 -1.12 -4.60 -18.39
CA PHE A 29 -1.11 -3.58 -17.33
C PHE A 29 -0.66 -2.21 -17.83
N LYS A 30 0.36 -2.16 -18.69
CA LYS A 30 0.81 -0.90 -19.30
C LYS A 30 -0.27 -0.26 -20.18
N ALA A 31 -0.99 -1.06 -20.97
CA ALA A 31 -2.10 -0.58 -21.79
C ALA A 31 -3.22 -0.02 -20.90
N ALA A 32 -3.62 -0.77 -19.87
CA ALA A 32 -4.63 -0.32 -18.90
C ALA A 32 -4.19 0.97 -18.18
N CYS A 33 -2.94 1.07 -17.73
CA CYS A 33 -2.43 2.31 -17.13
C CYS A 33 -2.52 3.50 -18.08
N LYS A 34 -2.26 3.30 -19.38
CA LYS A 34 -2.39 4.36 -20.39
C LYS A 34 -3.85 4.77 -20.59
N GLU A 35 -4.77 3.81 -20.64
CA GLU A 35 -6.20 4.04 -20.77
C GLU A 35 -6.77 4.86 -19.61
N PHE A 36 -6.38 4.52 -18.37
CA PHE A 36 -6.83 5.24 -17.17
C PHE A 36 -5.99 6.47 -16.83
N ASN A 37 -5.14 6.96 -17.74
CA ASN A 37 -4.23 8.10 -17.52
C ASN A 37 -3.35 7.98 -16.25
N ALA A 38 -3.05 6.75 -15.82
CA ALA A 38 -2.13 6.48 -14.72
C ALA A 38 -0.69 6.58 -15.23
N HIS A 39 -0.18 7.81 -15.37
CA HIS A 39 1.00 8.12 -16.17
C HIS A 39 2.29 7.44 -15.67
N ARG A 40 2.41 7.12 -14.38
CA ARG A 40 3.53 6.37 -13.78
C ARG A 40 3.10 5.74 -12.45
N PRO A 41 3.60 4.55 -12.08
CA PRO A 41 4.57 3.70 -12.77
C PRO A 41 3.93 2.59 -13.63
N HIS A 42 4.51 2.36 -14.81
CA HIS A 42 4.22 1.21 -15.69
C HIS A 42 4.62 -0.16 -15.11
N ASN A 43 5.04 -0.18 -13.83
CA ASN A 43 5.44 -1.35 -13.07
C ASN A 43 4.89 -1.20 -11.66
N MET A 44 4.35 -2.27 -11.12
CA MET A 44 3.90 -2.31 -9.72
C MET A 44 5.10 -2.40 -8.77
N ARG A 45 5.18 -1.53 -7.76
CA ARG A 45 6.15 -1.67 -6.66
C ARG A 45 5.84 -2.94 -5.87
N ARG A 46 6.87 -3.63 -5.39
CA ARG A 46 6.73 -4.85 -4.59
C ARG A 46 7.08 -4.57 -3.14
N ASN A 47 6.46 -5.30 -2.24
CA ASN A 47 6.96 -5.45 -0.88
C ASN A 47 8.36 -6.13 -0.93
N VAL A 48 9.33 -5.54 -0.24
CA VAL A 48 10.71 -6.01 -0.12
C VAL A 48 11.07 -6.04 1.35
N GLN A 49 11.36 -7.23 1.87
CA GLN A 49 11.66 -7.44 3.29
C GLN A 49 12.78 -6.53 3.83
N THR A 50 13.79 -6.23 3.02
CA THR A 50 14.92 -5.37 3.42
C THR A 50 14.66 -3.87 3.32
N ARG A 51 13.47 -3.45 2.84
CA ARG A 51 13.11 -2.04 2.68
C ARG A 51 11.90 -1.71 3.53
N TRP A 52 12.12 -0.94 4.59
CA TRP A 52 11.10 -0.56 5.55
C TRP A 52 9.93 0.23 4.94
N ASN A 53 10.15 0.99 3.84
CA ASN A 53 9.09 1.75 3.16
C ASN A 53 8.34 0.98 2.05
N SER A 54 8.75 -0.25 1.74
CA SER A 54 8.28 -0.92 0.52
C SER A 54 6.79 -1.26 0.51
N ILE A 55 6.18 -1.50 1.68
CA ILE A 55 4.74 -1.69 1.83
C ILE A 55 4.00 -0.39 1.52
N SER A 56 4.46 0.73 2.09
CA SER A 56 3.86 2.05 1.84
C SER A 56 3.95 2.43 0.36
N ASP A 57 5.09 2.19 -0.28
CA ASP A 57 5.30 2.43 -1.71
C ASP A 57 4.40 1.54 -2.57
N MET A 58 4.24 0.27 -2.21
CA MET A 58 3.35 -0.67 -2.88
C MET A 58 1.89 -0.19 -2.79
N ALA A 59 1.41 0.19 -1.61
CA ALA A 59 0.05 0.66 -1.40
C ALA A 59 -0.24 1.99 -2.12
N ILE A 60 0.68 2.97 -2.02
CA ILE A 60 0.56 4.26 -2.72
C ILE A 60 0.53 4.04 -4.23
N ASN A 61 1.39 3.16 -4.74
CA ASN A 61 1.35 2.80 -6.15
C ASN A 61 0.04 2.11 -6.52
N ALA A 62 -0.45 1.18 -5.70
CA ALA A 62 -1.68 0.44 -5.92
C ALA A 62 -2.87 1.39 -6.08
N ASP A 63 -3.06 2.33 -5.15
CA ASP A 63 -4.18 3.28 -5.18
C ASP A 63 -4.14 4.16 -6.44
N ARG A 64 -2.94 4.59 -6.86
CA ARG A 64 -2.77 5.39 -8.09
C ARG A 64 -3.13 4.62 -9.35
N THR A 65 -2.78 3.34 -9.41
CA THR A 65 -3.03 2.49 -10.59
C THR A 65 -4.25 1.59 -10.43
N PHE A 66 -5.10 1.84 -9.43
CA PHE A 66 -6.10 0.87 -8.98
C PHE A 66 -7.04 0.39 -10.09
N LEU A 67 -7.58 1.31 -10.88
CA LEU A 67 -8.45 0.97 -12.01
C LEU A 67 -7.74 0.11 -13.06
N ALA A 68 -6.46 0.38 -13.31
CA ALA A 68 -5.65 -0.42 -14.22
C ALA A 68 -5.37 -1.82 -13.67
N ILE A 69 -5.21 -1.98 -12.35
CA ILE A 69 -5.07 -3.29 -11.69
C ILE A 69 -6.32 -4.13 -11.94
N ILE A 70 -7.50 -3.56 -11.63
CA ILE A 70 -8.79 -4.24 -11.80
C ILE A 70 -9.03 -4.63 -13.26
N ALA A 71 -8.81 -3.70 -14.20
CA ALA A 71 -8.95 -3.97 -15.63
C ALA A 71 -8.00 -5.07 -16.11
N THR A 72 -6.76 -5.06 -15.63
CA THR A 72 -5.78 -6.11 -15.95
C THR A 72 -6.19 -7.46 -15.39
N GLN A 73 -6.72 -7.52 -14.16
CA GLN A 73 -7.14 -8.78 -13.54
C GLN A 73 -8.36 -9.40 -14.21
N ARG A 74 -9.21 -8.58 -14.84
CA ARG A 74 -10.37 -9.02 -15.64
C ARG A 74 -10.01 -9.55 -17.02
N ASP A 75 -8.78 -9.36 -17.49
CA ASP A 75 -8.34 -9.91 -18.76
C ASP A 75 -8.30 -11.45 -18.67
N ALA A 76 -9.20 -12.10 -19.42
CA ALA A 76 -9.37 -13.55 -19.42
C ALA A 76 -8.07 -14.31 -19.76
N SER A 77 -7.13 -13.66 -20.44
CA SER A 77 -5.88 -14.27 -20.87
C SER A 77 -4.80 -14.37 -19.80
N LEU A 78 -4.98 -13.71 -18.65
CA LEU A 78 -4.00 -13.72 -17.57
C LEU A 78 -4.22 -14.81 -16.52
N SER A 79 -5.39 -15.47 -16.53
CA SER A 79 -5.80 -16.54 -15.62
C SER A 79 -5.31 -16.29 -14.18
N ILE A 80 -5.95 -15.34 -13.50
CA ILE A 80 -5.66 -14.99 -12.12
C ILE A 80 -6.74 -15.63 -11.24
N PRO A 81 -6.39 -16.49 -10.27
CA PRO A 81 -7.38 -17.11 -9.38
C PRO A 81 -8.20 -16.05 -8.63
N CYS A 82 -9.50 -16.28 -8.42
CA CYS A 82 -10.41 -15.35 -7.75
C CYS A 82 -9.88 -14.86 -6.38
N LYS A 83 -9.31 -15.78 -5.58
CA LYS A 83 -8.65 -15.46 -4.30
C LYS A 83 -7.47 -14.46 -4.39
N HIS A 84 -6.98 -14.16 -5.59
CA HIS A 84 -5.87 -13.25 -5.86
C HIS A 84 -6.30 -12.01 -6.67
N GLN A 85 -7.60 -11.86 -6.91
CA GLN A 85 -8.17 -10.71 -7.56
C GLN A 85 -8.55 -9.66 -6.52
N LEU A 86 -8.36 -8.39 -6.87
CA LEU A 86 -8.87 -7.28 -6.10
C LEU A 86 -10.23 -6.89 -6.67
N HIS A 87 -11.10 -6.43 -5.79
CA HIS A 87 -12.41 -5.85 -6.09
C HIS A 87 -12.40 -4.35 -5.82
N THR A 88 -13.38 -3.62 -6.39
CA THR A 88 -13.42 -2.16 -6.26
C THR A 88 -13.53 -1.71 -4.80
N GLU A 89 -14.17 -2.50 -3.95
CA GLU A 89 -14.34 -2.27 -2.52
C GLU A 89 -13.02 -2.29 -1.74
N ASP A 90 -12.07 -3.12 -2.16
CA ASP A 90 -10.74 -3.27 -1.55
C ASP A 90 -9.91 -1.99 -1.62
N ARG A 91 -10.30 -1.03 -2.46
CA ARG A 91 -9.64 0.28 -2.53
C ARG A 91 -9.66 1.00 -1.18
N LYS A 92 -10.72 0.83 -0.38
CA LYS A 92 -10.81 1.46 0.95
C LYS A 92 -9.74 0.88 1.88
N SER A 93 -9.55 -0.43 1.87
CA SER A 93 -8.49 -1.12 2.64
C SER A 93 -7.10 -0.62 2.23
N ILE A 94 -6.83 -0.52 0.92
CA ILE A 94 -5.55 0.01 0.41
C ILE A 94 -5.29 1.45 0.90
N LYS A 95 -6.31 2.31 0.89
CA LYS A 95 -6.19 3.67 1.43
C LYS A 95 -5.93 3.67 2.94
N GLY A 96 -6.52 2.75 3.66
CA GLY A 96 -6.24 2.53 5.08
C GLY A 96 -4.79 2.13 5.34
N MET A 97 -4.26 1.20 4.54
CA MET A 97 -2.83 0.86 4.59
C MET A 97 -1.94 2.08 4.35
N ILE A 98 -2.28 2.95 3.40
CA ILE A 98 -1.53 4.19 3.16
C ILE A 98 -1.59 5.10 4.40
N ALA A 99 -2.77 5.26 5.02
CA ALA A 99 -2.94 6.09 6.20
C ALA A 99 -2.10 5.58 7.39
N LEU A 100 -1.97 4.26 7.54
CA LEU A 100 -1.19 3.64 8.62
C LEU A 100 0.32 3.66 8.35
N PHE A 101 0.76 3.23 7.15
CA PHE A 101 2.19 3.03 6.88
C PHE A 101 2.93 4.29 6.42
N LYS A 102 2.24 5.26 5.80
CA LYS A 102 2.88 6.47 5.29
C LYS A 102 3.45 7.39 6.39
N PRO A 103 2.76 7.64 7.52
CA PRO A 103 3.32 8.44 8.61
C PRO A 103 4.62 7.84 9.16
N LEU A 104 4.61 6.54 9.45
CA LEU A 104 5.78 5.80 9.90
C LEU A 104 6.91 5.89 8.87
N SER A 105 6.55 5.78 7.59
CA SER A 105 7.55 5.79 6.54
C SER A 105 8.25 7.15 6.43
N VAL A 106 7.50 8.25 6.48
CA VAL A 106 8.06 9.60 6.44
C VAL A 106 8.95 9.89 7.64
N VAL A 107 8.53 9.50 8.84
CA VAL A 107 9.32 9.72 10.06
C VAL A 107 10.61 8.92 10.02
N THR A 108 10.54 7.65 9.65
CA THR A 108 11.73 6.79 9.54
C THR A 108 12.69 7.33 8.47
N GLU A 109 12.17 7.86 7.36
CA GLU A 109 13.01 8.51 6.33
C GLU A 109 13.75 9.72 6.89
N ALA A 110 13.03 10.61 7.59
CA ALA A 110 13.59 11.81 8.19
C ALA A 110 14.70 11.44 9.20
N LEU A 111 14.44 10.45 10.05
CA LEU A 111 15.42 9.96 11.02
C LEU A 111 16.65 9.34 10.36
N SER A 112 16.47 8.61 9.25
CA SER A 112 17.59 7.93 8.56
C SER A 112 18.56 8.90 7.86
N HIS A 113 18.09 10.09 7.49
CA HIS A 113 18.91 11.08 6.79
C HIS A 113 19.50 12.15 7.73
N ALA A 114 19.06 12.19 8.99
CA ALA A 114 19.61 13.11 9.97
C ALA A 114 21.01 12.64 10.39
N GLY A 115 22.03 13.40 9.98
CA GLY A 115 23.43 13.05 10.22
C GLY A 115 23.83 13.06 11.70
N VAL A 116 23.19 13.91 12.50
CA VAL A 116 23.26 13.89 13.96
C VAL A 116 21.84 14.07 14.47
N LEU A 117 21.44 13.22 15.41
CA LEU A 117 20.07 13.14 15.89
C LEU A 117 20.10 13.19 17.41
N LEU A 118 19.46 14.21 17.99
CA LEU A 118 19.30 14.28 19.43
C LEU A 118 18.12 13.42 19.85
N LEU A 119 18.16 12.90 21.08
CA LEU A 119 17.04 12.15 21.64
C LEU A 119 15.73 12.97 21.64
N ALA A 120 15.83 14.29 21.81
CA ALA A 120 14.69 15.20 21.73
C ALA A 120 14.02 15.21 20.35
N ASP A 121 14.80 15.13 19.26
CA ASP A 121 14.26 15.07 17.90
C ASP A 121 13.51 13.76 17.66
N VAL A 122 14.02 12.65 18.22
CA VAL A 122 13.34 11.35 18.18
C VAL A 122 11.99 11.43 18.89
N ILE A 123 11.95 11.95 20.13
CA ILE A 123 10.73 12.05 20.92
C ILE A 123 9.67 12.86 20.17
N LEU A 124 10.04 14.01 19.58
CA LEU A 124 9.11 14.84 18.81
C LEU A 124 8.48 14.08 17.63
N HIS A 125 9.27 13.25 16.96
CA HIS A 125 8.78 12.41 15.88
C HIS A 125 7.82 11.32 16.37
N PHE A 126 8.07 10.73 17.53
CA PHE A 126 7.16 9.77 18.16
C PHE A 126 5.84 10.45 18.58
N ASP A 127 5.90 11.61 19.25
CA ASP A 127 4.70 12.38 19.63
C ASP A 127 3.85 12.70 18.38
N SER A 128 4.49 13.05 17.26
CA SER A 128 3.78 13.29 16.00
C SER A 128 3.12 12.02 15.43
N LEU A 129 3.72 10.84 15.61
CA LEU A 129 3.13 9.57 15.19
C LEU A 129 1.97 9.20 16.10
N GLU A 130 2.16 9.27 17.41
CA GLU A 130 1.15 8.99 18.42
C GLU A 130 -0.09 9.85 18.18
N TYR A 131 0.08 11.16 17.96
CA TYR A 131 -1.03 12.05 17.62
C TYR A 131 -1.79 11.60 16.37
N LYS A 132 -1.09 11.18 15.31
CA LYS A 132 -1.71 10.72 14.06
C LYS A 132 -2.47 9.40 14.26
N TYR A 133 -1.88 8.45 14.98
CA TYR A 133 -2.51 7.16 15.24
C TYR A 133 -3.67 7.27 16.22
N ALA A 134 -3.56 8.11 17.25
CA ALA A 134 -4.68 8.43 18.14
C ALA A 134 -5.86 9.01 17.37
N ASN A 135 -5.62 9.91 16.41
CA ASN A 135 -6.70 10.44 15.58
C ASN A 135 -7.37 9.34 14.72
N ILE A 136 -6.60 8.41 14.15
CA ILE A 136 -7.15 7.28 13.38
C ILE A 136 -7.93 6.32 14.28
N ALA A 137 -7.41 6.05 15.49
CA ALA A 137 -8.02 5.15 16.46
C ALA A 137 -9.35 5.67 17.01
N ASN A 138 -9.48 6.99 17.17
CA ASN A 138 -10.67 7.64 17.73
C ASN A 138 -11.68 8.10 16.67
N ASP A 139 -11.35 7.99 15.38
CA ASP A 139 -12.23 8.36 14.28
C ASP A 139 -13.29 7.26 14.05
N SER A 140 -14.54 7.56 14.43
CA SER A 140 -15.68 6.66 14.30
C SER A 140 -16.06 6.32 12.86
N ASP A 141 -15.61 7.13 11.89
CA ASP A 141 -15.87 6.89 10.46
C ASP A 141 -14.88 5.90 9.85
N GLN A 142 -13.79 5.58 10.58
CA GLN A 142 -12.83 4.57 10.15
C GLN A 142 -13.37 3.16 10.37
N PRO A 143 -13.04 2.22 9.48
CA PRO A 143 -13.29 0.81 9.71
C PRO A 143 -12.63 0.31 11.01
N ALA A 144 -13.28 -0.63 11.69
CA ALA A 144 -12.78 -1.20 12.96
C ALA A 144 -11.34 -1.73 12.85
N TYR A 145 -10.98 -2.33 11.72
CA TYR A 145 -9.61 -2.82 11.48
C TYR A 145 -8.57 -1.68 11.46
N MET A 146 -8.92 -0.50 10.94
CA MET A 146 -8.03 0.66 10.95
C MET A 146 -7.85 1.22 12.36
N GLN A 147 -8.93 1.25 13.15
CA GLN A 147 -8.87 1.70 14.54
C GLN A 147 -7.98 0.77 15.36
N LEU A 148 -8.18 -0.54 15.24
CA LEU A 148 -7.35 -1.55 15.90
C LEU A 148 -5.88 -1.47 15.44
N GLY A 149 -5.64 -1.31 14.14
CA GLY A 149 -4.31 -1.14 13.60
C GLY A 149 -3.59 0.09 14.15
N ALA A 150 -4.30 1.20 14.32
CA ALA A 150 -3.76 2.42 14.90
C ALA A 150 -3.53 2.32 16.43
N GLN A 151 -4.35 1.56 17.16
CA GLN A 151 -4.16 1.31 18.59
C GLN A 151 -2.95 0.41 18.89
N GLN A 152 -2.56 -0.43 17.92
CA GLN A 152 -1.45 -1.38 18.04
C GLN A 152 -0.12 -0.86 17.46
N ALA A 153 -0.15 0.29 16.79
CA ALA A 153 1.00 0.94 16.13
C ALA A 153 1.76 1.85 17.10
#